data_AF-A0A820M9U1-F1
#
_entry.id   AF-A0A820M9U1-F1
#
_cell.length_a   1.000
_cell.length_b   1.000
_cell.length_c   1.000
_cell.angle_alpha   90.00
_cell.angle_beta   90.00
_cell.angle_gamma   90.00
#
_symmetry.space_group_name_H-M   'P 1'
#
loop_
_entity.id
_entity.type
_entity.pdbx_description
1 polymer ?
#
loop_
_entity_poly.entity_id
_entity_poly.type
_entity_poly.pdbx_seq_one_letter_code
_entity_poly.pdbx_strand_id
1 'polypeptide(L)'
;NRMTDNEQIKNSQDDIDENVSYRSNENDLINNVLKNDRKKDLLDCLLGCAYGQALGDAYGLSTEFQTVAHIKNLYPNPVELIPFPDYIPNSHACRWKKGDWTDDTDQWILVMEALMEPDNNAKMFARKLSLWVRQGFPEFNDFGGLGLGINVAK
;
A
#
# COMPACT_ATOMS: atom_id res chain seq x y z
N ASN A 1 9.53 32.28 -38.67
CA ASN A 1 8.82 32.19 -37.37
C ASN A 1 8.20 30.82 -37.09
N ARG A 2 8.98 29.75 -37.25
CA ARG A 2 8.78 28.46 -36.56
C ARG A 2 10.18 27.85 -36.44
N MET A 3 10.84 28.13 -35.32
CA MET A 3 11.98 27.35 -34.86
C MET A 3 11.52 26.68 -33.57
N THR A 4 11.86 25.40 -33.52
CA THR A 4 11.50 24.36 -32.55
C THR A 4 12.06 24.64 -31.16
N ASP A 5 11.20 24.80 -30.17
CA ASP A 5 11.53 24.76 -28.73
C ASP A 5 11.73 23.30 -28.27
N ASN A 6 12.65 22.59 -28.91
CA ASN A 6 13.00 21.19 -28.63
C ASN A 6 14.26 21.06 -27.73
N GLU A 7 14.46 22.00 -26.79
CA GLU A 7 15.71 22.07 -26.02
C GLU A 7 15.57 22.23 -24.49
N GLN A 8 14.42 21.94 -23.88
CA GLN A 8 14.25 22.06 -22.41
C GLN A 8 13.58 20.89 -21.67
N ILE A 9 13.63 19.67 -22.21
CA ILE A 9 13.25 18.48 -21.44
C ILE A 9 14.37 17.45 -21.52
N LYS A 10 15.50 17.78 -20.90
CA LYS A 10 16.53 16.81 -20.51
C LYS A 10 16.86 17.05 -19.03
N ASN A 11 16.89 15.94 -18.31
CA ASN A 11 17.39 15.76 -16.94
C ASN A 11 16.45 16.14 -15.80
N SER A 12 15.53 15.22 -15.51
CA SER A 12 15.09 14.93 -14.13
C SER A 12 15.02 13.40 -13.94
N GLN A 13 16.03 12.71 -14.48
CA GLN A 13 16.22 11.25 -14.43
C GLN A 13 17.49 10.90 -13.64
N ASP A 14 17.83 11.74 -12.65
CA ASP A 14 18.83 11.52 -11.60
C ASP A 14 18.01 11.77 -10.31
N ASP A 15 17.76 10.89 -9.34
CA ASP A 15 18.47 9.72 -8.82
C ASP A 15 17.42 8.66 -8.37
N ILE A 16 17.11 7.67 -9.20
CA ILE A 16 16.49 6.43 -8.71
C ILE A 16 17.59 5.38 -8.80
N ASP A 17 18.16 5.02 -7.66
CA ASP A 17 19.11 3.92 -7.59
C ASP A 17 18.35 2.60 -7.88
N GLU A 18 18.40 2.16 -9.13
CA GLU A 18 17.82 0.89 -9.58
C GLU A 18 18.47 -0.34 -8.89
N ASN A 19 19.50 -0.15 -8.06
CA ASN A 19 20.14 -1.21 -7.25
C ASN A 19 19.65 -1.30 -5.80
N VAL A 20 18.55 -0.64 -5.41
CA VAL A 20 17.92 -0.91 -4.10
C VAL A 20 17.26 -2.30 -4.14
N SER A 21 18.10 -3.32 -4.04
CA SER A 21 17.70 -4.66 -3.63
C SER A 21 17.56 -4.64 -2.11
N TYR A 22 16.32 -4.78 -1.61
CA TYR A 22 16.03 -5.08 -0.19
C TYR A 22 16.63 -6.43 0.28
N ARG A 23 17.36 -7.13 -0.59
CA ARG A 23 18.18 -8.30 -0.25
C ARG A 23 19.61 -8.06 -0.70
N SER A 24 20.39 -7.38 0.13
CA SER A 24 21.83 -7.31 -0.03
C SER A 24 22.53 -7.35 1.33
N ASN A 25 22.88 -8.56 1.81
CA ASN A 25 23.86 -8.82 2.87
C ASN A 25 23.86 -7.88 4.11
N GLU A 26 22.73 -7.28 4.46
CA GLU A 26 22.61 -6.55 5.71
C GLU A 26 22.67 -7.58 6.83
N ASN A 27 23.49 -7.31 7.85
CA ASN A 27 23.41 -8.07 9.10
C ASN A 27 21.96 -8.02 9.54
N ASP A 28 21.27 -9.15 9.49
CA ASP A 28 19.83 -9.25 9.72
C ASP A 28 19.45 -8.49 11.00
N LEU A 29 18.99 -7.25 10.81
CA LEU A 29 18.76 -6.29 11.89
C LEU A 29 17.71 -6.86 12.84
N ILE A 30 16.80 -7.69 12.30
CA ILE A 30 15.79 -8.44 13.03
C ILE A 30 16.48 -9.39 14.01
N ASN A 31 17.49 -10.16 13.62
CA ASN A 31 18.18 -11.07 14.54
C ASN A 31 18.84 -10.36 15.73
N ASN A 32 19.28 -9.10 15.57
CA ASN A 32 19.82 -8.32 16.67
C ASN A 32 18.72 -7.73 17.57
N VAL A 33 17.56 -7.37 16.99
CA VAL A 33 16.37 -6.94 17.73
C VAL A 33 15.80 -8.11 18.54
N LEU A 34 15.76 -9.31 17.97
CA LEU A 34 15.20 -10.53 18.58
C LEU A 34 15.99 -11.05 19.80
N LYS A 35 17.24 -10.63 19.99
CA LYS A 35 18.06 -10.99 21.18
C LYS A 35 17.57 -10.32 22.47
N ASN A 36 16.70 -9.32 22.39
CA ASN A 36 16.17 -8.59 23.53
C ASN A 36 14.66 -8.81 23.60
N ASP A 37 14.19 -9.48 24.64
CA ASP A 37 12.78 -9.89 24.76
C ASP A 37 11.81 -8.71 24.66
N ARG A 38 12.12 -7.55 25.25
CA ARG A 38 11.27 -6.35 25.12
C ARG A 38 11.23 -5.81 23.69
N LYS A 39 12.34 -5.88 22.97
CA LYS A 39 12.38 -5.47 21.55
C LYS A 39 11.68 -6.47 20.66
N LYS A 40 11.70 -7.75 21.02
CA LYS A 40 10.95 -8.81 20.35
C LYS A 40 9.44 -8.59 20.49
N ASP A 41 8.94 -8.31 21.69
CA ASP A 41 7.51 -8.00 21.90
C ASP A 41 7.08 -6.76 21.11
N LEU A 42 7.93 -5.72 21.08
CA LEU A 42 7.67 -4.51 20.32
C LEU A 42 7.64 -4.78 18.80
N LEU A 43 8.55 -5.63 18.31
CA LEU A 43 8.58 -6.05 16.92
C LEU A 43 7.34 -6.87 16.57
N ASP A 44 6.91 -7.77 17.44
CA ASP A 44 5.69 -8.56 17.25
C ASP A 44 4.46 -7.65 17.12
N CYS A 45 4.34 -6.66 18.01
CA CYS A 45 3.29 -5.64 17.92
C CYS A 45 3.37 -4.82 16.62
N LEU A 46 4.57 -4.43 16.18
CA LEU A 46 4.75 -3.66 14.95
C LEU A 46 4.37 -4.47 13.71
N LEU A 47 4.81 -5.74 13.65
CA LEU A 47 4.46 -6.66 12.58
C LEU A 47 2.97 -6.98 12.60
N GLY A 48 2.38 -7.21 13.77
CA GLY A 48 0.94 -7.40 13.93
C GLY A 48 0.13 -6.19 13.47
N CYS A 49 0.60 -4.97 13.72
CA CYS A 49 0.00 -3.75 13.19
C CYS A 49 0.10 -3.68 11.66
N ALA A 50 1.30 -3.89 11.12
CA ALA A 50 1.58 -3.80 9.68
C ALA A 50 0.79 -4.85 8.86
N TYR A 51 0.81 -6.12 9.30
CA TYR A 51 0.08 -7.20 8.64
C TYR A 51 -1.42 -7.12 8.92
N GLY A 52 -1.81 -6.74 10.13
CA GLY A 52 -3.21 -6.65 10.52
C GLY A 52 -3.96 -5.57 9.73
N GLN A 53 -3.34 -4.41 9.54
CA GLN A 53 -3.94 -3.35 8.73
C GLN A 53 -4.05 -3.75 7.25
N ALA A 54 -2.98 -4.35 6.67
CA ALA A 54 -2.99 -4.76 5.27
C ALA A 54 -3.98 -5.89 4.99
N LEU A 55 -4.07 -6.88 5.89
CA LEU A 55 -5.05 -7.96 5.78
C LEU A 55 -6.48 -7.44 5.97
N GLY A 56 -6.69 -6.49 6.88
CA GLY A 56 -7.99 -5.87 7.11
C GLY A 56 -8.48 -5.08 5.89
N ASP A 57 -7.59 -4.32 5.27
CA ASP A 57 -7.83 -3.61 4.00
C ASP A 57 -8.23 -4.59 2.88
N ALA A 58 -7.37 -5.58 2.57
CA ALA A 58 -7.63 -6.56 1.53
C ALA A 58 -8.92 -7.39 1.79
N TYR A 59 -9.19 -7.76 3.04
CA TYR A 59 -10.41 -8.47 3.41
C TYR A 59 -11.65 -7.56 3.31
N GLY A 60 -11.51 -6.27 3.63
CA GLY A 60 -12.55 -5.24 3.59
C GLY A 60 -13.18 -5.05 2.21
N LEU A 61 -12.40 -5.22 1.13
CA LEU A 61 -12.87 -5.21 -0.26
C LEU A 61 -14.09 -6.13 -0.50
N SER A 62 -14.19 -7.24 0.23
CA SER A 62 -15.32 -8.18 0.12
C SER A 62 -16.67 -7.56 0.52
N THR A 63 -16.65 -6.46 1.28
CA THR A 63 -17.85 -5.81 1.82
C THR A 63 -17.94 -4.31 1.52
N GLU A 64 -16.94 -3.73 0.87
CA GLU A 64 -16.90 -2.30 0.58
C GLU A 64 -18.07 -1.86 -0.32
N PHE A 65 -18.70 -0.75 0.06
CA PHE A 65 -19.93 -0.21 -0.53
C PHE A 65 -21.14 -1.18 -0.56
N GLN A 66 -21.08 -2.30 0.18
CA GLN A 66 -22.20 -3.24 0.27
C GLN A 66 -23.12 -2.90 1.44
N THR A 67 -24.40 -3.21 1.27
CA THR A 67 -25.35 -3.12 2.38
C THR A 67 -25.30 -4.38 3.23
N VAL A 68 -25.60 -4.25 4.54
CA VAL A 68 -25.69 -5.40 5.44
C VAL A 68 -26.69 -6.45 4.93
N ALA A 69 -27.82 -6.02 4.33
CA ALA A 69 -28.80 -6.94 3.76
C ALA A 69 -28.24 -7.72 2.57
N HIS A 70 -27.48 -7.05 1.70
CA HIS A 70 -26.83 -7.69 0.56
C HIS A 70 -25.78 -8.72 1.03
N ILE A 71 -24.92 -8.36 1.97
CA ILE A 71 -23.91 -9.26 2.53
C ILE A 71 -24.55 -10.48 3.21
N LYS A 72 -25.63 -10.30 3.97
CA LYS A 72 -26.36 -11.42 4.58
C LYS A 72 -27.00 -12.35 3.55
N ASN A 73 -27.39 -11.83 2.39
CA ASN A 73 -27.92 -12.67 1.31
C ASN A 73 -26.81 -13.47 0.61
N LEU A 74 -25.61 -12.89 0.46
CA LEU A 74 -24.45 -13.59 -0.12
C LEU A 74 -23.83 -14.61 0.84
N TYR A 75 -23.77 -14.27 2.13
CA TYR A 75 -23.16 -15.07 3.20
C TYR A 75 -24.17 -15.23 4.34
N PRO A 76 -25.09 -16.21 4.24
CA PRO A 76 -26.22 -16.34 5.16
C PRO A 76 -25.85 -16.89 6.54
N ASN A 77 -24.68 -17.53 6.68
CA ASN A 77 -24.22 -18.07 7.96
C ASN A 77 -23.39 -17.01 8.71
N PRO A 78 -23.90 -16.40 9.79
CA PRO A 78 -23.20 -15.31 10.49
C PRO A 78 -22.02 -15.79 11.36
N VAL A 79 -21.86 -17.10 11.57
CA VAL A 79 -20.69 -17.64 12.31
C VAL A 79 -19.54 -18.03 11.39
N GLU A 80 -19.77 -18.07 10.08
CA GLU A 80 -18.72 -18.32 9.08
C GLU A 80 -18.09 -17.01 8.63
N LEU A 81 -16.78 -17.05 8.41
CA LEU A 81 -16.05 -15.94 7.80
C LEU A 81 -16.36 -15.89 6.31
N ILE A 82 -16.28 -14.69 5.73
CA ILE A 82 -16.27 -14.52 4.28
C ILE A 82 -15.00 -15.21 3.77
N PRO A 83 -15.09 -16.11 2.77
CA PRO A 83 -13.92 -16.75 2.19
C PRO A 83 -12.92 -15.70 1.67
N PHE A 84 -11.65 -15.83 2.04
CA PHE A 84 -10.59 -14.93 1.60
C PHE A 84 -9.41 -15.75 1.08
N PRO A 85 -8.83 -15.42 -0.09
CA PRO A 85 -9.16 -14.28 -0.96
C PRO A 85 -10.33 -14.56 -1.94
N ASP A 86 -11.00 -15.69 -1.80
CA ASP A 86 -12.03 -16.19 -2.73
C ASP A 86 -13.47 -15.73 -2.42
N TYR A 87 -13.64 -14.49 -1.97
CA TYR A 87 -14.96 -13.91 -1.76
C TYR A 87 -15.70 -13.73 -3.10
N ILE A 88 -17.03 -13.65 -3.03
CA ILE A 88 -17.88 -13.33 -4.18
C ILE A 88 -17.57 -11.88 -4.61
N PRO A 89 -17.03 -11.66 -5.82
CA PRO A 89 -16.60 -10.33 -6.24
C PRO A 89 -17.80 -9.39 -6.44
N ASN A 90 -17.64 -8.14 -5.99
CA ASN A 90 -18.57 -7.05 -6.25
C ASN A 90 -17.99 -6.08 -7.30
N SER A 91 -18.79 -5.13 -7.79
CA SER A 91 -18.40 -4.17 -8.83
C SER A 91 -17.24 -3.24 -8.43
N HIS A 92 -17.02 -3.06 -7.13
CA HIS A 92 -15.92 -2.28 -6.61
C HIS A 92 -14.65 -3.15 -6.58
N ALA A 93 -14.72 -4.27 -5.86
CA ALA A 93 -13.60 -5.18 -5.64
C ALA A 93 -13.01 -5.79 -6.91
N CYS A 94 -13.75 -5.86 -8.02
CA CYS A 94 -13.25 -6.40 -9.29
C CYS A 94 -12.14 -5.56 -9.94
N ARG A 95 -11.83 -4.38 -9.41
CA ARG A 95 -10.71 -3.53 -9.87
C ARG A 95 -9.35 -4.04 -9.38
N TRP A 96 -9.34 -4.92 -8.38
CA TRP A 96 -8.13 -5.49 -7.78
C TRP A 96 -8.01 -6.99 -8.06
N LYS A 97 -6.79 -7.52 -7.94
CA LYS A 97 -6.58 -8.97 -7.91
C LYS A 97 -7.16 -9.53 -6.61
N LYS A 98 -7.50 -10.82 -6.61
CA LYS A 98 -7.97 -11.49 -5.40
C LYS A 98 -6.88 -11.43 -4.32
N GLY A 99 -7.22 -10.86 -3.17
CA GLY A 99 -6.32 -10.72 -2.03
C GLY A 99 -5.33 -9.56 -2.13
N ASP A 100 -5.47 -8.70 -3.14
CA ASP A 100 -4.78 -7.41 -3.18
C ASP A 100 -5.33 -6.48 -2.10
N TRP A 101 -4.51 -5.53 -1.66
CA TRP A 101 -4.92 -4.43 -0.80
C TRP A 101 -5.27 -3.18 -1.61
N THR A 102 -5.66 -2.10 -0.95
CA THR A 102 -6.10 -0.85 -1.58
C THR A 102 -5.19 0.33 -1.25
N ASP A 103 -5.67 1.55 -1.51
CA ASP A 103 -4.94 2.77 -1.19
C ASP A 103 -4.71 2.97 0.32
N ASP A 104 -5.46 2.29 1.20
CA ASP A 104 -5.23 2.32 2.64
C ASP A 104 -3.85 1.76 3.00
N THR A 105 -3.52 0.55 2.52
CA THR A 105 -2.20 -0.07 2.75
C THR A 105 -1.08 0.70 2.07
N ASP A 106 -1.31 1.19 0.85
CA ASP A 106 -0.32 1.99 0.13
C ASP A 106 0.03 3.26 0.91
N GLN A 107 -0.96 4.02 1.36
CA GLN A 107 -0.73 5.24 2.12
C GLN A 107 -0.08 4.96 3.48
N TRP A 108 -0.36 3.81 4.11
CA TRP A 108 0.35 3.37 5.32
C TRP A 108 1.84 3.16 5.04
N ILE A 109 2.21 2.53 3.93
CA ILE A 109 3.60 2.36 3.50
C ILE A 109 4.27 3.74 3.34
N LEU A 110 3.60 4.69 2.67
CA LEU A 110 4.13 6.05 2.49
C LEU A 110 4.35 6.79 3.82
N VAL A 111 3.49 6.59 4.82
CA VAL A 111 3.69 7.12 6.17
C VAL A 111 4.93 6.51 6.81
N MET A 112 5.10 5.19 6.72
CA MET A 112 6.26 4.50 7.29
C MET A 112 7.56 4.95 6.64
N GLU A 113 7.58 5.07 5.31
CA GLU A 113 8.73 5.63 4.61
C GLU A 113 9.02 7.07 5.05
N ALA A 114 8.00 7.93 5.14
CA ALA A 114 8.19 9.32 5.56
C ALA A 114 8.76 9.43 6.99
N LEU A 115 8.42 8.50 7.88
CA LEU A 115 8.94 8.45 9.25
C LEU A 115 10.41 8.02 9.32
N MET A 116 10.88 7.25 8.33
CA MET A 116 12.27 6.81 8.21
C MET A 116 13.19 7.90 7.64
N GLU A 117 12.63 8.92 7.00
CA GLU A 117 13.40 10.05 6.47
C GLU A 117 13.96 10.94 7.59
N PRO A 118 15.18 11.52 7.43
CA PRO A 118 15.75 12.45 8.40
C PRO A 118 14.89 13.69 8.67
N ASP A 119 14.10 14.13 7.69
CA ASP A 119 13.16 15.25 7.77
C ASP A 119 11.70 14.79 7.78
N ASN A 120 11.37 13.85 8.67
CA ASN A 120 10.03 13.28 8.86
C ASN A 120 8.93 14.28 9.24
N ASN A 121 8.41 15.00 8.23
CA ASN A 121 7.37 16.00 8.40
C ASN A 121 6.26 15.84 7.36
N ALA A 122 5.17 16.59 7.55
CA ALA A 122 4.01 16.53 6.65
C ALA A 122 4.36 16.89 5.19
N LYS A 123 5.38 17.73 4.96
CA LYS A 123 5.84 18.08 3.61
C LYS A 123 6.55 16.89 2.94
N MET A 124 7.32 16.10 3.69
CA MET A 124 7.91 14.86 3.20
C MET A 124 6.82 13.87 2.79
N PHE A 125 5.87 13.61 3.69
CA PHE A 125 4.73 12.73 3.38
C PHE A 125 3.95 13.21 2.14
N ALA A 126 3.64 14.51 2.05
CA ALA A 126 2.94 15.08 0.90
C ALA A 126 3.70 14.89 -0.43
N ARG A 127 5.05 14.92 -0.41
CA ARG A 127 5.87 14.63 -1.58
C ARG A 127 5.75 13.16 -1.99
N LYS A 128 5.88 12.23 -1.03
CA LYS A 128 5.73 10.78 -1.28
C LYS A 128 4.33 10.45 -1.81
N LEU A 129 3.28 10.99 -1.19
CA LEU A 129 1.89 10.86 -1.65
C LEU A 129 1.70 11.40 -3.07
N SER A 130 2.24 12.59 -3.37
CA SER A 130 2.15 13.17 -4.72
C SER A 130 2.89 12.35 -5.77
N LEU A 131 3.96 11.63 -5.40
CA LEU A 131 4.66 10.72 -6.31
C LEU A 131 3.84 9.45 -6.52
N TRP A 132 3.41 8.79 -5.46
CA TRP A 132 2.56 7.59 -5.53
C TRP A 132 1.28 7.81 -6.35
N VAL A 133 0.58 8.94 -6.20
CA VAL A 133 -0.60 9.27 -7.03
C VAL A 133 -0.28 9.28 -8.54
N ARG A 134 0.96 9.60 -8.93
CA ARG A 134 1.37 9.69 -10.35
C ARG A 134 1.90 8.39 -10.91
N GLN A 135 2.50 7.53 -10.09
CA GLN A 135 3.28 6.38 -10.57
C GLN A 135 3.00 5.06 -9.85
N GLY A 136 2.19 5.04 -8.79
CA GLY A 136 1.98 3.87 -7.93
C GLY A 136 3.26 3.41 -7.24
N PHE A 137 3.35 2.09 -7.01
CA PHE A 137 4.58 1.38 -6.68
C PHE A 137 5.07 0.52 -7.87
N PRO A 138 5.89 1.08 -8.78
CA PRO A 138 6.38 0.38 -9.97
C PRO A 138 7.08 -0.95 -9.66
N GLU A 139 7.75 -1.05 -8.51
CA GLU A 139 8.43 -2.24 -8.00
C GLU A 139 7.47 -3.42 -7.72
N PHE A 140 6.19 -3.13 -7.48
CA PHE A 140 5.13 -4.14 -7.32
C PHE A 140 4.28 -4.29 -8.59
N ASN A 141 4.74 -3.71 -9.71
CA ASN A 141 4.00 -3.65 -10.96
C ASN A 141 2.63 -2.98 -10.78
N ASP A 142 2.56 -2.02 -9.84
CA ASP A 142 1.45 -1.12 -9.61
C ASP A 142 1.82 0.27 -10.15
N PHE A 143 1.26 0.63 -11.31
CA PHE A 143 1.66 1.81 -12.08
C PHE A 143 0.71 3.00 -11.92
N GLY A 144 -0.22 2.93 -10.97
CA GLY A 144 -1.11 4.03 -10.68
C GLY A 144 -1.76 3.83 -9.33
N GLY A 145 -1.29 4.58 -8.32
CA GLY A 145 -2.00 4.71 -7.06
C GLY A 145 -3.38 5.22 -7.39
N LEU A 146 -4.37 4.33 -7.38
CA LEU A 146 -5.76 4.63 -7.74
C LEU A 146 -6.19 5.82 -6.88
N GLY A 147 -6.23 6.99 -7.54
CA GLY A 147 -6.04 8.27 -6.88
C GLY A 147 -6.96 8.50 -5.68
N LEU A 148 -6.47 9.29 -4.72
CA LEU A 148 -7.20 9.78 -3.54
C LEU A 148 -8.72 9.86 -3.77
N GLY A 149 -9.47 8.88 -3.27
CA GLY A 149 -10.94 8.90 -3.33
C GLY A 149 -11.59 8.57 -4.68
N ILE A 150 -10.88 8.05 -5.68
CA ILE A 150 -11.51 7.42 -6.86
C ILE A 150 -12.28 6.16 -6.45
N ASN A 151 -11.88 5.55 -5.33
CA ASN A 151 -12.55 4.39 -4.76
C ASN A 151 -13.93 4.71 -4.17
N VAL A 152 -14.20 5.96 -3.77
CA VAL A 152 -15.50 6.39 -3.20
C VAL A 152 -16.50 6.95 -4.22
N ALA A 153 -16.11 7.06 -5.50
CA ALA A 153 -17.02 7.52 -6.55
C ALA A 153 -18.00 6.39 -6.94
N LYS A 154 -19.29 6.64 -6.69
CA LYS A 154 -20.42 5.76 -7.05
C LYS A 154 -20.51 5.49 -8.54
#